data_AF-Q227W3-F1
#
_entry.id   AF-Q227W3-F1
#
_cell.length_a   1.000
_cell.length_b   1.000
_cell.length_c   1.000
_cell.angle_alpha   90.00
_cell.angle_beta   90.00
_cell.angle_gamma   90.00
#
_symmetry.space_group_name_H-M   'P 1'
#
loop_
_entity.id
_entity.type
_entity.pdbx_description
1 polymer ?
#
loop_
_entity_poly.entity_id
_entity_poly.type
_entity_poly.pdbx_seq_one_letter_code
_entity_poly.pdbx_strand_id
1 'polypeptide(L)'
;MQKLKEPLVVQLYDSYIIENKLGPDRYSVLELEKCSCSLDEYLERSNKDGQFNEDDKFQIAIQIIDSVNYIHSFNILHRDIKPENFLVYLEGKQPEIKLCDFGLSAQIPDNVDSIQTIEHIGNLGYSAPEILNKNDNELKFYTKKSDSYSVGLLLALLDNYQDLKTNTTSNFALMTQKQLDKPFEKSNIQINKNSQIYKFINLLVLSDSSQRASLYDIVEQSDIKFLTNSKEMKQIVQKTLLVQNDKKLEQNATIKIKSLKDLSKAQNYNIVKIDLSHIRIGAKGAKDLGTGIAQCKNITSLTLDLSGNSIGAQGAKDLGTGIAQCKNITSLTLQIYSNSIGDVDAKDLGTGIAQCKNITSLTLDLNGNSIGAQSAKDLGTGIAQCKNITSLTLQLIGNSIGAQSAKDLGTGIAQCKNITSLTLQLFGNSIGNVGAKYLGTGIAQCKNITSLTLDLSGNSIGDVGAKDLGTGIAQCKNITNLTLDLRGNSIGAQSAKDLGTGIA
;
A
#
# COMPACT_ATOMS: atom_id res chain seq x y z
N MET A 1 -9.53 -4.71 -18.44
CA MET A 1 -9.51 -3.83 -19.63
C MET A 1 -9.33 -2.35 -19.31
N GLN A 2 -10.15 -1.70 -18.47
CA GLN A 2 -10.01 -0.23 -18.16
C GLN A 2 -8.61 0.21 -17.68
N LYS A 3 -7.85 -0.71 -17.08
CA LYS A 3 -6.48 -0.52 -16.58
C LYS A 3 -5.41 -0.53 -17.68
N LEU A 4 -5.74 -1.08 -18.83
CA LEU A 4 -4.80 -1.34 -19.91
C LEU A 4 -4.96 -0.28 -20.98
N LYS A 5 -3.85 0.06 -21.63
CA LYS A 5 -3.78 1.07 -22.68
C LYS A 5 -3.24 0.43 -23.95
N GLU A 6 -3.66 0.99 -25.08
CA GLU A 6 -3.10 0.71 -26.39
C GLU A 6 -1.57 0.90 -26.42
N PRO A 7 -0.84 0.26 -27.36
CA PRO A 7 -1.34 -0.49 -28.52
C PRO A 7 -1.41 -2.01 -28.37
N LEU A 8 -0.91 -2.58 -27.27
CA LEU A 8 -0.71 -4.04 -27.13
C LEU A 8 -1.99 -4.83 -26.77
N VAL A 9 -3.05 -4.14 -26.39
CA VAL A 9 -4.35 -4.75 -26.09
C VAL A 9 -5.44 -3.98 -26.81
N VAL A 10 -6.56 -4.65 -27.08
CA VAL A 10 -7.75 -4.01 -27.65
C VAL A 10 -8.25 -2.92 -26.71
N GLN A 11 -8.40 -1.70 -27.23
CA GLN A 11 -8.87 -0.57 -26.43
C GLN A 11 -10.35 -0.76 -26.07
N LEU A 12 -10.68 -0.59 -24.78
CA LEU A 12 -12.07 -0.47 -24.32
C LEU A 12 -12.45 1.01 -24.35
N TYR A 13 -13.47 1.36 -25.13
CA TYR A 13 -14.00 2.71 -25.23
C TYR A 13 -15.04 2.98 -24.14
N ASP A 14 -16.01 2.09 -23.98
CA ASP A 14 -17.06 2.21 -22.97
C ASP A 14 -17.56 0.85 -22.48
N SER A 15 -18.21 0.84 -21.32
CA SER A 15 -18.87 -0.33 -20.77
C SER A 15 -20.15 0.07 -20.04
N TYR A 16 -21.28 -0.52 -20.39
CA TYR A 16 -22.57 -0.21 -19.78
C TYR A 16 -23.45 -1.45 -19.68
N ILE A 17 -24.49 -1.36 -18.84
CA ILE A 17 -25.45 -2.45 -18.62
C ILE A 17 -26.74 -2.09 -19.34
N ILE A 18 -27.25 -3.00 -20.18
CA ILE A 18 -28.59 -2.91 -20.76
C ILE A 18 -29.49 -3.86 -19.99
N GLU A 19 -30.61 -3.35 -19.50
CA GLU A 19 -31.67 -4.16 -18.90
C GLU A 19 -32.78 -4.40 -19.95
N ASN A 20 -33.23 -5.65 -20.07
CA ASN A 20 -34.36 -5.97 -20.94
C ASN A 20 -35.64 -5.36 -20.36
N LYS A 21 -36.36 -4.54 -21.15
CA LYS A 21 -37.64 -3.96 -20.69
C LYS A 21 -38.75 -4.99 -20.47
N LEU A 22 -38.60 -6.21 -21.01
CA LEU A 22 -39.61 -7.26 -21.00
C LEU A 22 -39.27 -8.46 -20.09
N GLY A 23 -38.14 -8.43 -19.36
CA GLY A 23 -37.71 -9.55 -18.50
C GLY A 23 -36.56 -9.18 -17.56
N PRO A 24 -36.15 -10.08 -16.64
CA PRO A 24 -35.13 -9.81 -15.63
C PRO A 24 -33.69 -9.82 -16.17
N ASP A 25 -33.50 -10.08 -17.47
CA ASP A 25 -32.19 -10.25 -18.07
C ASP A 25 -31.40 -8.93 -18.10
N ARG A 26 -30.13 -9.03 -17.70
CA ARG A 26 -29.15 -7.94 -17.73
C ARG A 26 -27.99 -8.34 -18.63
N TYR A 27 -27.66 -7.47 -19.57
CA TYR A 27 -26.56 -7.65 -20.51
C TYR A 27 -25.45 -6.65 -20.19
N SER A 28 -24.23 -7.14 -20.00
CA SER A 28 -23.05 -6.27 -19.95
C SER A 28 -22.56 -6.04 -21.38
N VAL A 29 -22.51 -4.79 -21.80
CA VAL A 29 -22.05 -4.37 -23.13
C VAL A 29 -20.68 -3.72 -22.99
N LEU A 30 -19.73 -4.16 -23.82
CA LEU A 30 -18.38 -3.63 -23.91
C LEU A 30 -18.15 -3.07 -25.31
N GLU A 31 -17.95 -1.75 -25.41
CA GLU A 31 -17.58 -1.10 -26.67
C GLU A 31 -16.07 -1.17 -26.85
N LEU A 32 -15.63 -1.98 -27.81
CA LEU A 32 -14.22 -2.28 -28.04
C LEU A 32 -13.73 -1.73 -29.37
N GLU A 33 -12.42 -1.49 -29.45
CA GLU A 33 -11.72 -1.25 -30.69
C GLU A 33 -12.01 -2.36 -31.71
N LYS A 34 -12.33 -1.94 -32.93
CA LYS A 34 -12.65 -2.85 -34.03
C LYS A 34 -11.37 -3.23 -34.77
N CYS A 35 -10.98 -4.49 -34.66
CA CYS A 35 -9.90 -5.09 -35.45
C CYS A 35 -10.43 -5.76 -36.73
N SER A 36 -9.52 -6.19 -37.62
CA SER A 36 -9.86 -6.77 -38.92
C SER A 36 -10.33 -8.23 -38.81
N CYS A 37 -9.64 -9.07 -38.04
CA CYS A 37 -10.00 -10.46 -37.77
C CYS A 37 -9.25 -11.00 -36.54
N SER A 38 -9.50 -12.25 -36.12
CA SER A 38 -8.64 -12.96 -35.16
C SER A 38 -7.33 -13.40 -35.81
N LEU A 39 -6.32 -13.70 -34.99
CA LEU A 39 -5.05 -14.28 -35.45
C LEU A 39 -5.28 -15.66 -36.06
N ASP A 40 -6.22 -16.45 -35.52
CA ASP A 40 -6.59 -17.75 -36.10
C ASP A 40 -7.05 -17.61 -37.57
N GLU A 41 -8.02 -16.71 -37.81
CA GLU A 41 -8.52 -16.42 -39.16
C GLU A 41 -7.42 -15.85 -40.07
N TYR A 42 -6.55 -15.00 -39.52
CA TYR A 42 -5.44 -14.41 -40.26
C TYR A 42 -4.43 -15.46 -40.71
N LEU A 43 -4.06 -16.40 -39.83
CA LEU A 43 -3.17 -17.50 -40.15
C LEU A 43 -3.80 -18.43 -41.19
N GLU A 44 -5.10 -18.73 -41.06
CA GLU A 44 -5.80 -19.56 -42.04
C GLU A 44 -5.77 -18.92 -43.44
N ARG A 45 -6.02 -17.61 -43.55
CA ARG A 45 -6.03 -16.88 -44.82
C ARG A 45 -4.64 -16.71 -45.41
N SER A 46 -3.68 -16.23 -44.63
CA SER A 46 -2.32 -15.93 -45.08
C SER A 46 -1.57 -17.17 -45.56
N ASN A 47 -2.02 -18.34 -45.09
CA ASN A 47 -1.43 -19.61 -45.40
C ASN A 47 -2.05 -20.30 -46.64
N LYS A 48 -3.17 -19.79 -47.18
CA LYS A 48 -3.78 -20.30 -48.43
C LYS A 48 -2.86 -20.08 -49.65
N ASP A 49 -2.04 -19.04 -49.62
CA ASP A 49 -1.09 -18.71 -50.70
C ASP A 49 0.32 -19.32 -50.48
N GLY A 50 0.50 -20.13 -49.42
CA GLY A 50 1.67 -20.98 -49.24
C GLY A 50 2.96 -20.30 -48.76
N GLN A 51 2.97 -18.99 -48.50
CA GLN A 51 4.16 -18.27 -48.03
C GLN A 51 3.80 -17.29 -46.92
N PHE A 52 3.65 -17.80 -45.70
CA PHE A 52 3.70 -16.91 -44.53
C PHE A 52 5.17 -16.65 -44.20
N ASN A 53 5.63 -15.44 -44.47
CA ASN A 53 7.04 -15.06 -44.36
C ASN A 53 7.55 -15.23 -42.92
N GLU A 54 8.77 -15.76 -42.78
CA GLU A 54 9.43 -15.97 -41.48
C GLU A 54 9.62 -14.67 -40.71
N ASP A 55 9.90 -13.56 -41.41
CA ASP A 55 10.02 -12.26 -40.77
C ASP A 55 8.67 -11.78 -40.19
N ASP A 56 7.58 -11.96 -40.93
CA ASP A 56 6.23 -11.59 -40.47
C ASP A 56 5.80 -12.45 -39.27
N LYS A 57 6.06 -13.77 -39.32
CA LYS A 57 5.86 -14.68 -38.17
C LYS A 57 6.63 -14.19 -36.96
N PHE A 58 7.90 -13.82 -37.14
CA PHE A 58 8.74 -13.35 -36.05
C PHE A 58 8.21 -12.04 -35.47
N GLN A 59 7.80 -11.08 -36.30
CA GLN A 59 7.19 -9.83 -35.80
C GLN A 59 5.89 -10.09 -35.02
N ILE A 60 5.04 -11.02 -35.47
CA ILE A 60 3.84 -11.43 -34.73
C ILE A 60 4.23 -12.08 -33.39
N ALA A 61 5.21 -12.97 -33.39
CA ALA A 61 5.69 -13.64 -32.17
C ALA A 61 6.15 -12.63 -31.11
N ILE A 62 6.89 -11.59 -31.53
CA ILE A 62 7.32 -10.50 -30.65
C ILE A 62 6.13 -9.76 -30.08
N GLN A 63 5.12 -9.41 -30.90
CA GLN A 63 3.93 -8.71 -30.41
C GLN A 63 3.09 -9.57 -29.45
N ILE A 64 2.98 -10.88 -29.66
CA ILE A 64 2.30 -11.81 -28.74
C ILE A 64 3.00 -11.83 -27.37
N ILE A 65 4.32 -12.02 -27.35
CA ILE A 65 5.13 -12.02 -26.13
C ILE A 65 4.95 -10.70 -25.39
N ASP A 66 5.06 -9.58 -26.11
CA ASP A 66 5.01 -8.24 -25.54
C ASP A 66 3.63 -7.93 -24.94
N SER A 67 2.56 -8.34 -25.62
CA SER A 67 1.17 -8.10 -25.17
C SER A 67 0.85 -8.82 -23.86
N VAL A 68 1.33 -10.05 -23.71
CA VAL A 68 1.12 -10.83 -22.48
C VAL A 68 2.05 -10.34 -21.36
N ASN A 69 3.31 -9.99 -21.67
CA ASN A 69 4.22 -9.35 -20.72
C ASN A 69 3.64 -8.02 -20.20
N TYR A 70 3.02 -7.24 -21.07
CA TYR A 70 2.38 -5.98 -20.71
C TYR A 70 1.31 -6.17 -19.64
N ILE A 71 0.38 -7.12 -19.81
CA ILE A 71 -0.66 -7.35 -18.78
C ILE A 71 -0.08 -7.94 -17.49
N HIS A 72 1.01 -8.73 -17.59
CA HIS A 72 1.73 -9.26 -16.44
C HIS A 72 2.38 -8.15 -15.59
N SER A 73 2.74 -7.01 -16.19
CA SER A 73 3.23 -5.82 -15.45
C SER A 73 2.16 -5.20 -14.54
N PHE A 74 0.87 -5.48 -14.79
CA PHE A 74 -0.26 -5.10 -13.94
C PHE A 74 -0.73 -6.21 -13.00
N ASN A 75 0.05 -7.29 -12.87
CA ASN A 75 -0.32 -8.51 -12.15
C ASN A 75 -1.62 -9.15 -12.69
N ILE A 76 -1.93 -9.01 -13.99
CA ILE A 76 -3.09 -9.65 -14.60
C ILE A 76 -2.64 -10.93 -15.30
N LEU A 77 -3.30 -12.04 -14.99
CA LEU A 77 -3.21 -13.29 -15.75
C LEU A 77 -4.33 -13.34 -16.78
N HIS A 78 -4.00 -13.78 -18.00
CA HIS A 78 -5.01 -13.97 -19.04
C HIS A 78 -5.81 -15.25 -18.83
N ARG A 79 -5.11 -16.37 -18.56
CA ARG A 79 -5.63 -17.73 -18.34
C ARG A 79 -6.32 -18.40 -19.53
N ASP A 80 -6.44 -17.72 -20.67
CA ASP A 80 -6.97 -18.30 -21.91
C ASP A 80 -6.17 -17.82 -23.14
N ILE A 81 -4.86 -18.01 -23.14
CA ILE A 81 -3.99 -17.63 -24.27
C ILE A 81 -4.15 -18.65 -25.38
N LYS A 82 -4.66 -18.21 -26.53
CA LYS A 82 -4.92 -19.00 -27.74
C LYS A 82 -5.06 -18.07 -28.96
N PRO A 83 -4.94 -18.57 -30.21
CA PRO A 83 -5.00 -17.73 -31.42
C PRO A 83 -6.23 -16.83 -31.52
N GLU A 84 -7.39 -17.30 -31.06
CA GLU A 84 -8.66 -16.59 -31.17
C GLU A 84 -8.71 -15.33 -30.30
N ASN A 85 -7.89 -15.27 -29.25
CA ASN A 85 -7.85 -14.16 -28.30
C ASN A 85 -6.78 -13.10 -28.67
N PHE A 86 -6.18 -13.21 -29.85
CA PHE A 86 -5.36 -12.15 -30.42
C PHE A 86 -6.06 -11.65 -31.68
N LEU A 87 -6.26 -10.34 -31.78
CA LEU A 87 -6.84 -9.71 -32.96
C LEU A 87 -5.77 -9.07 -33.83
N VAL A 88 -6.01 -9.06 -35.13
CA VAL A 88 -5.14 -8.50 -36.15
C VAL A 88 -5.78 -7.24 -36.71
N TYR A 89 -5.02 -6.14 -36.77
CA TYR A 89 -5.39 -4.90 -37.41
C TYR A 89 -4.49 -4.64 -38.63
N LEU A 90 -5.11 -4.41 -39.80
CA LEU A 90 -4.45 -4.45 -41.12
C LEU A 90 -4.41 -3.11 -41.87
N GLU A 91 -4.60 -1.95 -41.22
CA GLU A 91 -4.55 -0.66 -41.94
C GLU A 91 -3.13 -0.20 -42.32
N GLY A 92 -2.09 -0.80 -41.73
CA GLY A 92 -0.69 -0.50 -42.00
C GLY A 92 -0.02 -1.41 -43.03
N LYS A 93 1.30 -1.25 -43.20
CA LYS A 93 2.14 -2.14 -44.03
C LYS A 93 2.38 -3.52 -43.39
N GLN A 94 2.14 -3.64 -42.09
CA GLN A 94 2.45 -4.81 -41.27
C GLN A 94 1.28 -5.05 -40.30
N PRO A 95 0.95 -6.32 -39.99
CA PRO A 95 -0.15 -6.65 -39.08
C PRO A 95 0.18 -6.22 -37.65
N GLU A 96 -0.73 -5.46 -37.04
CA GLU A 96 -0.68 -5.13 -35.62
C GLU A 96 -1.48 -6.17 -34.83
N ILE A 97 -0.88 -6.71 -33.77
CA ILE A 97 -1.45 -7.77 -32.95
C ILE A 97 -1.85 -7.21 -31.60
N LYS A 98 -3.12 -7.43 -31.22
CA LYS A 98 -3.69 -6.91 -29.98
C LYS A 98 -4.36 -8.03 -29.19
N LEU A 99 -3.98 -8.19 -27.93
CA LEU A 99 -4.64 -9.16 -27.04
C LEU A 99 -6.06 -8.70 -26.69
N CYS A 100 -7.02 -9.62 -26.75
CA CYS A 100 -8.42 -9.40 -26.44
C CYS A 100 -8.99 -10.47 -25.51
N ASP A 101 -10.29 -10.37 -25.19
CA ASP A 101 -11.06 -11.31 -24.36
C ASP A 101 -10.51 -11.56 -22.95
N PHE A 102 -10.72 -10.58 -22.08
CA PHE A 102 -10.36 -10.67 -20.67
C PHE A 102 -11.44 -11.35 -19.81
N GLY A 103 -12.41 -12.06 -20.41
CA GLY A 103 -13.55 -12.67 -19.70
C GLY A 103 -13.11 -13.73 -18.66
N LEU A 104 -12.00 -14.41 -18.92
CA LEU A 104 -11.40 -15.40 -18.02
C LEU A 104 -10.16 -14.88 -17.28
N SER A 105 -9.79 -13.61 -17.45
CA SER A 105 -8.62 -13.05 -16.79
C SER A 105 -8.82 -12.87 -15.28
N ALA A 106 -7.72 -12.80 -14.54
CA ALA A 106 -7.75 -12.49 -13.11
C ALA A 106 -6.52 -11.71 -12.66
N GLN A 107 -6.70 -10.82 -11.69
CA GLN A 107 -5.60 -10.04 -11.13
C GLN A 107 -5.03 -10.73 -9.89
N ILE A 108 -3.73 -11.00 -9.91
CA ILE A 108 -2.97 -11.51 -8.77
C ILE A 108 -2.81 -10.38 -7.74
N PRO A 109 -3.10 -10.64 -6.45
CA PRO A 109 -2.79 -9.69 -5.37
C PRO A 109 -1.27 -9.45 -5.24
N ASP A 110 -0.86 -8.25 -4.81
CA ASP A 110 0.55 -7.83 -4.87
C ASP A 110 1.51 -8.60 -3.94
N ASN A 111 0.97 -9.38 -2.99
CA ASN A 111 1.71 -10.17 -2.01
C ASN A 111 1.80 -11.68 -2.33
N VAL A 112 1.22 -12.11 -3.45
CA VAL A 112 1.26 -13.50 -3.91
C VAL A 112 1.62 -13.54 -5.40
N ASP A 113 2.01 -14.71 -5.89
CA ASP A 113 2.46 -14.94 -7.26
C ASP A 113 1.46 -15.78 -8.09
N SER A 114 0.35 -16.18 -7.48
CA SER A 114 -0.59 -17.15 -8.02
C SER A 114 -2.04 -16.86 -7.64
N ILE A 115 -2.97 -17.41 -8.42
CA ILE A 115 -4.40 -17.49 -8.13
C ILE A 115 -4.80 -18.96 -8.10
N GLN A 116 -5.55 -19.34 -7.07
CA GLN A 116 -5.93 -20.72 -6.81
C GLN A 116 -7.42 -20.92 -7.10
N THR A 117 -7.75 -22.00 -7.80
CA THR A 117 -9.13 -22.45 -8.02
C THR A 117 -9.15 -23.97 -8.20
N ILE A 118 -10.30 -24.60 -7.90
CA ILE A 118 -10.53 -26.02 -8.22
C ILE A 118 -10.96 -26.21 -9.68
N GLU A 119 -11.66 -25.22 -10.24
CA GLU A 119 -12.19 -25.28 -11.60
C GLU A 119 -11.08 -25.09 -12.64
N HIS A 120 -11.17 -25.83 -13.75
CA HIS A 120 -10.32 -25.57 -14.89
C HIS A 120 -10.84 -24.36 -15.66
N ILE A 121 -10.05 -23.27 -15.64
CA ILE A 121 -10.27 -22.05 -16.41
C ILE A 121 -9.40 -22.08 -17.68
N GLY A 122 -10.02 -21.71 -18.81
CA GLY A 122 -9.34 -21.56 -20.11
C GLY A 122 -9.37 -22.80 -20.99
N ASN A 123 -8.77 -22.70 -22.17
CA ASN A 123 -8.68 -23.76 -23.16
C ASN A 123 -7.66 -24.85 -22.76
N LEU A 124 -8.14 -26.09 -22.63
CA LEU A 124 -7.34 -27.27 -22.24
C LEU A 124 -6.12 -27.53 -23.12
N GLY A 125 -6.19 -27.23 -24.43
CA GLY A 125 -5.10 -27.46 -25.37
C GLY A 125 -3.91 -26.53 -25.16
N TYR A 126 -4.11 -25.38 -24.52
CA TYR A 126 -3.06 -24.41 -24.24
C TYR A 126 -2.69 -24.34 -22.75
N SER A 127 -3.37 -25.10 -21.89
CA SER A 127 -3.12 -25.11 -20.45
C SER A 127 -1.74 -25.65 -20.08
N ALA A 128 -1.12 -25.06 -19.07
CA ALA A 128 0.16 -25.51 -18.54
C ALA A 128 0.00 -26.84 -17.75
N PRO A 129 1.06 -27.67 -17.63
CA PRO A 129 0.97 -28.97 -16.97
C PRO A 129 0.56 -28.88 -15.49
N GLU A 130 0.94 -27.82 -14.77
CA GLU A 130 0.52 -27.58 -13.38
C GLU A 130 -0.99 -27.30 -13.22
N ILE A 131 -1.70 -27.06 -14.32
CA ILE A 131 -3.15 -26.86 -14.38
C ILE A 131 -3.83 -28.11 -14.97
N LEU A 132 -3.36 -28.57 -16.13
CA LEU A 132 -4.01 -29.64 -16.90
C LEU A 132 -3.95 -31.00 -16.21
N ASN A 133 -2.88 -31.28 -15.48
CA ASN A 133 -2.68 -32.59 -14.82
C ASN A 133 -3.27 -32.64 -13.40
N LYS A 134 -4.03 -31.62 -13.01
CA LYS A 134 -4.72 -31.60 -11.73
C LYS A 134 -6.11 -32.18 -11.89
N ASN A 135 -6.43 -33.15 -11.02
CA ASN A 135 -7.77 -33.70 -10.90
C ASN A 135 -8.79 -32.60 -10.57
N ASP A 136 -10.08 -32.84 -10.84
CA ASP A 136 -11.15 -31.84 -10.66
C ASP A 136 -11.23 -31.30 -9.22
N ASN A 137 -10.90 -32.12 -8.22
CA ASN A 137 -10.93 -31.74 -6.80
C ASN A 137 -9.60 -31.19 -6.27
N GLU A 138 -8.56 -31.08 -7.11
CA GLU A 138 -7.27 -30.52 -6.71
C GLU A 138 -7.16 -29.05 -7.07
N LEU A 139 -6.50 -28.29 -6.18
CA LEU A 139 -6.17 -26.89 -6.42
C LEU A 139 -5.22 -26.74 -7.62
N LYS A 140 -5.66 -25.90 -8.56
CA LYS A 140 -4.90 -25.46 -9.73
C LYS A 140 -4.33 -24.08 -9.44
N PHE A 141 -3.03 -23.94 -9.67
CA PHE A 141 -2.28 -22.71 -9.39
C PHE A 141 -1.97 -21.99 -10.70
N TYR A 142 -2.75 -20.95 -10.99
CA TYR A 142 -2.51 -20.10 -12.15
C TYR A 142 -1.47 -19.04 -11.80
N THR A 143 -0.43 -18.91 -12.63
CA THR A 143 0.69 -17.99 -12.44
C THR A 143 1.04 -17.28 -13.76
N LYS A 144 1.90 -16.27 -13.71
CA LYS A 144 2.44 -15.64 -14.93
C LYS A 144 3.17 -16.65 -15.82
N LYS A 145 3.84 -17.63 -15.21
CA LYS A 145 4.52 -18.71 -15.93
C LYS A 145 3.55 -19.72 -16.55
N SER A 146 2.33 -19.85 -16.04
CA SER A 146 1.31 -20.66 -16.71
C SER A 146 0.86 -20.02 -18.03
N ASP A 147 0.59 -18.70 -18.05
CA ASP A 147 0.35 -17.96 -19.32
C ASP A 147 1.58 -18.04 -20.24
N SER A 148 2.80 -18.00 -19.68
CA SER A 148 4.05 -18.12 -20.45
C SER A 148 4.13 -19.45 -21.21
N TYR A 149 3.66 -20.56 -20.62
CA TYR A 149 3.58 -21.85 -21.31
C TYR A 149 2.59 -21.82 -22.47
N SER A 150 1.40 -21.25 -22.25
CA SER A 150 0.37 -21.09 -23.27
C SER A 150 0.86 -20.22 -24.44
N VAL A 151 1.63 -19.15 -24.16
CA VAL A 151 2.33 -18.38 -25.20
C VAL A 151 3.30 -19.26 -25.98
N GLY A 152 4.10 -20.09 -25.31
CA GLY A 152 5.01 -21.02 -25.99
C GLY A 152 4.31 -21.98 -26.95
N LEU A 153 3.15 -22.52 -26.58
CA LEU A 153 2.32 -23.36 -27.46
C LEU A 153 1.73 -22.59 -28.65
N LEU A 154 1.27 -21.36 -28.41
CA LEU A 154 0.80 -20.47 -29.49
C LEU A 154 1.92 -20.13 -30.48
N LEU A 155 3.13 -19.85 -29.98
CA LEU A 155 4.30 -19.61 -30.83
C LEU A 155 4.68 -20.84 -31.65
N ALA A 156 4.57 -22.04 -31.07
CA ALA A 156 4.79 -23.29 -31.81
C ALA A 156 3.80 -23.45 -32.95
N LEU A 157 2.50 -23.16 -32.73
CA LEU A 157 1.49 -23.16 -33.77
C LEU A 157 1.77 -22.10 -34.84
N LEU A 158 2.09 -20.86 -34.46
CA LEU A 158 2.40 -19.77 -35.39
C LEU A 158 3.56 -20.13 -36.34
N ASP A 159 4.65 -20.66 -35.77
CA ASP A 159 5.87 -20.96 -36.51
C ASP A 159 5.69 -22.17 -37.44
N ASN A 160 4.82 -23.11 -37.07
CA ASN A 160 4.62 -24.41 -37.72
C ASN A 160 3.15 -24.65 -38.14
N TYR A 161 2.48 -23.58 -38.57
CA TYR A 161 1.01 -23.59 -38.73
C TYR A 161 0.52 -24.67 -39.69
N GLN A 162 1.22 -24.92 -40.80
CA GLN A 162 0.83 -25.96 -41.76
C GLN A 162 0.79 -27.36 -41.14
N ASP A 163 1.78 -27.68 -40.33
CA ASP A 163 1.95 -29.00 -39.72
C ASP A 163 1.07 -29.17 -38.48
N LEU A 164 0.79 -28.08 -37.77
CA LEU A 164 0.13 -28.14 -36.45
C LEU A 164 -1.34 -27.75 -36.45
N LYS A 165 -1.89 -27.06 -37.47
CA LYS A 165 -3.28 -26.55 -37.47
C LYS A 165 -4.36 -27.63 -37.29
N THR A 166 -4.08 -28.87 -37.69
CA THR A 166 -5.04 -29.97 -37.58
C THR A 166 -4.91 -30.64 -36.21
N ASN A 167 -6.03 -30.76 -35.47
CA ASN A 167 -6.07 -31.37 -34.13
C ASN A 167 -5.12 -30.72 -33.11
N THR A 168 -4.78 -29.44 -33.28
CA THR A 168 -3.80 -28.71 -32.45
C THR A 168 -4.09 -28.87 -30.96
N THR A 169 -5.32 -28.55 -30.55
CA THR A 169 -5.76 -28.58 -29.15
C THR A 169 -5.54 -29.96 -28.51
N SER A 170 -5.97 -31.03 -29.21
CA SER A 170 -5.82 -32.40 -28.71
C SER A 170 -4.35 -32.83 -28.64
N ASN A 171 -3.55 -32.47 -29.65
CA ASN A 171 -2.13 -32.81 -29.70
C ASN A 171 -1.36 -32.11 -28.58
N PHE A 172 -1.60 -30.83 -28.35
CA PHE A 172 -0.95 -30.07 -27.28
C PHE A 172 -1.40 -30.51 -25.89
N ALA A 173 -2.69 -30.81 -25.69
CA ALA A 173 -3.18 -31.35 -24.43
C ALA A 173 -2.52 -32.71 -24.11
N LEU A 174 -2.49 -33.64 -25.07
CA LEU A 174 -1.88 -34.95 -24.89
C LEU A 174 -0.36 -34.85 -24.65
N MET A 175 0.32 -33.97 -25.39
CA MET A 175 1.74 -33.71 -25.18
C MET A 175 2.02 -33.18 -23.78
N THR A 176 1.24 -32.19 -23.34
CA THR A 176 1.38 -31.56 -22.01
C THR A 176 1.12 -32.56 -20.89
N GLN A 177 0.12 -33.44 -21.05
CA GLN A 177 -0.20 -34.48 -20.06
C GLN A 177 0.96 -35.44 -19.80
N LYS A 178 1.75 -35.76 -20.82
CA LYS A 178 2.91 -36.66 -20.69
C LYS A 178 4.09 -36.04 -19.93
N GLN A 179 4.15 -34.71 -19.78
CA GLN A 179 5.19 -33.97 -19.04
C GLN A 179 6.64 -34.32 -19.43
N LEU A 180 6.88 -34.70 -20.68
CA LEU A 180 8.19 -35.16 -21.15
C LEU A 180 9.20 -34.01 -21.23
N ASP A 181 10.47 -34.29 -20.96
CA ASP A 181 11.57 -33.42 -21.39
C ASP A 181 11.63 -33.40 -22.92
N LYS A 182 11.77 -32.20 -23.50
CA LYS A 182 11.65 -31.96 -24.94
C LYS A 182 10.29 -32.44 -25.50
N PRO A 183 9.18 -31.81 -25.08
CA PRO A 183 7.83 -32.35 -25.25
C PRO A 183 7.44 -32.59 -26.73
N PHE A 184 7.87 -31.71 -27.64
CA PHE A 184 7.61 -31.85 -29.07
C PHE A 184 8.32 -33.05 -29.69
N GLU A 185 9.63 -33.22 -29.43
CA GLU A 185 10.44 -34.32 -29.99
C GLU A 185 9.90 -35.69 -29.56
N LYS A 186 9.67 -35.86 -28.26
CA LYS A 186 9.23 -37.15 -27.71
C LYS A 186 7.75 -37.45 -27.96
N SER A 187 6.99 -36.47 -28.45
CA SER A 187 5.60 -36.65 -28.89
C SER A 187 5.46 -36.78 -30.40
N ASN A 188 6.57 -36.86 -31.14
CA ASN A 188 6.61 -36.90 -32.62
C ASN A 188 5.90 -35.71 -33.27
N ILE A 189 5.95 -34.53 -32.64
CA ILE A 189 5.42 -33.29 -33.19
C ILE A 189 6.58 -32.55 -33.88
N GLN A 190 6.47 -32.36 -35.19
CA GLN A 190 7.49 -31.68 -35.98
C GLN A 190 7.39 -30.16 -35.77
N ILE A 191 8.52 -29.54 -35.44
CA ILE A 191 8.65 -28.09 -35.31
C ILE A 191 9.99 -27.63 -35.91
N ASN A 192 10.00 -26.44 -36.49
CA ASN A 192 11.16 -25.81 -37.11
C ASN A 192 12.16 -25.34 -36.06
N LYS A 193 13.15 -26.17 -35.74
CA LYS A 193 14.18 -25.85 -34.73
C LYS A 193 15.18 -24.78 -35.16
N ASN A 194 15.16 -24.38 -36.44
CA ASN A 194 16.07 -23.39 -36.99
C ASN A 194 15.47 -21.97 -36.97
N SER A 195 14.18 -21.83 -36.65
CA SER A 195 13.54 -20.52 -36.59
C SER A 195 14.05 -19.69 -35.41
N GLN A 196 13.93 -18.37 -35.51
CA GLN A 196 14.21 -17.49 -34.38
C GLN A 196 13.17 -17.68 -33.25
N ILE A 197 11.93 -18.03 -33.62
CA ILE A 197 10.82 -18.26 -32.68
C ILE A 197 11.08 -19.48 -31.81
N TYR A 198 11.72 -20.52 -32.35
CA TYR A 198 12.05 -21.74 -31.61
C TYR A 198 12.85 -21.49 -30.33
N LYS A 199 13.70 -20.46 -30.31
CA LYS A 199 14.44 -20.06 -29.10
C LYS A 199 13.50 -19.71 -27.95
N PHE A 200 12.38 -19.03 -28.23
CA PHE A 200 11.37 -18.71 -27.22
C PHE A 200 10.55 -19.95 -26.85
N ILE A 201 10.15 -20.76 -27.84
CA ILE A 201 9.40 -22.01 -27.60
C ILE A 201 10.15 -22.90 -26.62
N ASN A 202 11.47 -23.05 -26.80
CA ASN A 202 12.31 -23.89 -25.95
C ASN A 202 12.47 -23.38 -24.51
N LEU A 203 12.27 -22.08 -24.27
CA LEU A 203 12.29 -21.47 -22.93
C LEU A 203 10.92 -21.51 -22.23
N LEU A 204 9.85 -21.55 -23.02
CA LEU A 204 8.46 -21.40 -22.56
C LEU A 204 7.74 -22.75 -22.38
N VAL A 205 8.01 -23.74 -23.23
CA VAL A 205 7.30 -25.04 -23.20
C VAL A 205 8.10 -26.05 -22.38
N LEU A 206 8.23 -25.78 -21.07
CA LEU A 206 8.87 -26.64 -20.08
C LEU A 206 7.86 -27.14 -19.04
N SER A 207 7.89 -28.44 -18.73
CA SER A 207 6.99 -29.07 -17.76
C SER A 207 7.16 -28.50 -16.35
N ASP A 208 8.41 -28.32 -15.91
CA ASP A 208 8.71 -27.69 -14.63
C ASP A 208 8.61 -26.16 -14.74
N SER A 209 7.61 -25.59 -14.07
CA SER A 209 7.36 -24.15 -14.02
C SER A 209 8.54 -23.36 -13.41
N SER A 210 9.38 -23.98 -12.57
CA SER A 210 10.56 -23.31 -12.00
C SER A 210 11.62 -23.00 -13.06
N GLN A 211 11.83 -23.93 -14.00
CA GLN A 211 12.79 -23.82 -15.11
C GLN A 211 12.25 -23.02 -16.30
N ARG A 212 10.93 -22.89 -16.39
CA ARG A 212 10.24 -22.11 -17.42
C ARG A 212 10.59 -20.63 -17.30
N ALA A 213 10.97 -20.00 -18.41
CA ALA A 213 11.21 -18.55 -18.42
C ALA A 213 9.90 -17.79 -18.18
N SER A 214 9.98 -16.63 -17.50
CA SER A 214 8.88 -15.67 -17.54
C SER A 214 8.98 -14.81 -18.80
N LEU A 215 7.85 -14.26 -19.27
CA LEU A 215 7.88 -13.33 -20.40
C LEU A 215 8.67 -12.05 -20.08
N TYR A 216 8.69 -11.63 -18.81
CA TYR A 216 9.53 -10.52 -18.34
C TYR A 216 11.01 -10.80 -18.58
N ASP A 217 11.48 -11.99 -18.23
CA ASP A 217 12.89 -12.38 -18.42
C ASP A 217 13.24 -12.40 -19.92
N ILE A 218 12.35 -12.91 -20.77
CA ILE A 218 12.53 -12.91 -22.24
C ILE A 218 12.64 -11.48 -22.77
N VAL A 219 11.77 -10.58 -22.32
CA VAL A 219 11.73 -9.19 -22.79
C VAL A 219 12.93 -8.38 -22.31
N GLU A 220 13.37 -8.55 -21.05
CA GLU A 220 14.48 -7.77 -20.49
C GLU A 220 15.86 -8.30 -20.89
N GLN A 221 16.01 -9.60 -21.18
CA GLN A 221 17.30 -10.20 -21.54
C GLN A 221 17.56 -10.25 -23.05
N SER A 222 16.61 -9.82 -23.87
CA SER A 222 16.71 -9.86 -25.33
C SER A 222 17.22 -8.55 -25.90
N ASP A 223 18.06 -8.63 -26.94
CA ASP A 223 18.49 -7.48 -27.74
C ASP A 223 17.38 -6.95 -28.67
N ILE A 224 16.23 -7.62 -28.71
CA ILE A 224 15.08 -7.25 -29.53
C ILE A 224 14.36 -6.05 -28.91
N LYS A 225 13.95 -5.11 -29.76
CA LYS A 225 13.20 -3.93 -29.34
C LYS A 225 11.73 -4.26 -29.09
N PHE A 226 11.40 -4.68 -27.87
CA PHE A 226 10.03 -4.78 -27.39
C PHE A 226 9.44 -3.39 -27.09
N LEU A 227 8.14 -3.21 -27.35
CA LEU A 227 7.45 -1.95 -27.08
C LEU A 227 7.32 -1.70 -25.58
N THR A 228 7.11 -2.73 -24.75
CA THR A 228 7.12 -2.58 -23.28
C THR A 228 8.45 -2.05 -22.73
N ASN A 229 9.56 -2.23 -23.45
CA ASN A 229 10.86 -1.67 -23.09
C ASN A 229 11.04 -0.20 -23.48
N SER A 230 10.16 0.35 -24.32
CA SER A 230 10.20 1.77 -24.67
C SER A 230 10.01 2.65 -23.42
N LYS A 231 10.66 3.81 -23.41
CA LYS A 231 10.57 4.77 -22.31
C LYS A 231 9.12 5.22 -22.10
N GLU A 232 8.39 5.39 -23.20
CA GLU A 232 6.99 5.80 -23.24
C GLU A 232 6.11 4.75 -22.56
N MET A 233 6.26 3.46 -22.90
CA MET A 233 5.47 2.41 -22.26
C MET A 233 5.83 2.19 -20.81
N LYS A 234 7.12 2.22 -20.44
CA LYS A 234 7.53 2.13 -19.03
C LYS A 234 6.90 3.27 -18.21
N GLN A 235 6.83 4.48 -18.77
CA GLN A 235 6.13 5.61 -18.15
C GLN A 235 4.61 5.41 -18.07
N ILE A 236 3.95 4.90 -19.11
CA ILE A 236 2.51 4.59 -19.10
C ILE A 236 2.20 3.56 -18.03
N VAL A 237 2.96 2.46 -17.98
CA VAL A 237 2.80 1.41 -16.96
C VAL A 237 3.01 2.01 -15.58
N GLN A 238 4.11 2.73 -15.34
CA GLN A 238 4.40 3.33 -14.04
C GLN A 238 3.32 4.33 -13.62
N LYS A 239 2.89 5.24 -14.50
CA LYS A 239 1.82 6.20 -14.21
C LYS A 239 0.51 5.49 -13.92
N THR A 240 0.18 4.45 -14.67
CA THR A 240 -1.07 3.71 -14.51
C THR A 240 -1.04 2.87 -13.23
N LEU A 241 0.10 2.29 -12.85
CA LEU A 241 0.31 1.61 -11.57
C LEU A 241 0.29 2.59 -10.40
N LEU A 242 0.86 3.80 -10.54
CA LEU A 242 0.77 4.86 -9.52
C LEU A 242 -0.69 5.30 -9.32
N VAL A 243 -1.42 5.59 -10.41
CA VAL A 243 -2.87 5.88 -10.36
C VAL A 243 -3.67 4.71 -9.79
N GLN A 244 -3.24 3.46 -10.01
CA GLN A 244 -3.85 2.28 -9.41
C GLN A 244 -3.50 2.11 -7.95
N ASN A 245 -2.30 2.43 -7.50
CA ASN A 245 -1.92 2.45 -6.09
C ASN A 245 -2.66 3.57 -5.35
N ASP A 246 -2.87 4.70 -6.01
CA ASP A 246 -3.75 5.79 -5.55
C ASP A 246 -5.24 5.39 -5.55
N LYS A 247 -5.64 4.39 -6.35
CA LYS A 247 -7.01 3.80 -6.38
C LYS A 247 -7.17 2.49 -5.56
N LYS A 248 -6.08 1.83 -5.13
CA LYS A 248 -6.03 0.61 -4.29
C LYS A 248 -5.78 0.93 -2.81
N LEU A 249 -5.33 2.15 -2.50
CA LEU A 249 -5.74 2.77 -1.26
C LEU A 249 -7.22 3.12 -1.46
N GLU A 250 -8.12 2.32 -0.89
CA GLU A 250 -9.30 2.93 -0.29
C GLU A 250 -8.76 3.97 0.70
N GLN A 251 -8.54 5.20 0.25
CA GLN A 251 -8.33 6.33 1.14
C GLN A 251 -9.57 6.36 2.03
N ASN A 252 -9.38 6.00 3.29
CA ASN A 252 -10.36 6.03 4.38
C ASN A 252 -11.16 4.75 4.69
N ALA A 253 -10.72 3.56 4.26
CA ALA A 253 -11.25 2.32 4.84
C ALA A 253 -10.89 2.27 6.33
N THR A 254 -11.89 2.52 7.17
CA THR A 254 -11.72 2.54 8.62
C THR A 254 -12.15 1.21 9.19
N ILE A 255 -11.22 0.50 9.84
CA ILE A 255 -11.58 -0.60 10.72
C ILE A 255 -11.66 -0.14 12.16
N LYS A 256 -12.70 -0.58 12.86
CA LYS A 256 -12.84 -0.44 14.31
C LYS A 256 -12.63 -1.80 14.96
N ILE A 257 -11.66 -1.88 15.85
CA ILE A 257 -11.27 -3.10 16.55
C ILE A 257 -11.59 -2.92 18.02
N LYS A 258 -12.46 -3.80 18.54
CA LYS A 258 -12.86 -3.80 19.95
C LYS A 258 -12.39 -5.06 20.70
N SER A 259 -11.61 -5.90 20.03
CA SER A 259 -11.12 -7.17 20.54
C SER A 259 -9.77 -7.50 19.93
N LEU A 260 -8.84 -8.01 20.74
CA LEU A 260 -7.52 -8.44 20.28
C LEU A 260 -7.60 -9.57 19.23
N LYS A 261 -8.68 -10.36 19.22
CA LYS A 261 -8.89 -11.43 18.22
C LYS A 261 -9.06 -10.89 16.80
N ASP A 262 -9.53 -9.65 16.67
CA ASP A 262 -9.77 -9.00 15.39
C ASP A 262 -8.56 -8.20 14.90
N LEU A 263 -7.44 -8.20 15.63
CA LEU A 263 -6.26 -7.40 15.32
C LEU A 263 -5.63 -7.78 13.97
N SER A 264 -5.70 -9.06 13.57
CA SER A 264 -5.22 -9.51 12.26
C SER A 264 -5.96 -8.83 11.10
N LYS A 265 -7.23 -8.43 11.30
CA LYS A 265 -8.00 -7.72 10.28
C LYS A 265 -7.41 -6.34 9.98
N ALA A 266 -6.71 -5.72 10.94
CA ALA A 266 -6.10 -4.39 10.78
C ALA A 266 -5.05 -4.32 9.67
N GLN A 267 -4.44 -5.45 9.31
CA GLN A 267 -3.37 -5.51 8.31
C GLN A 267 -3.83 -5.04 6.91
N ASN A 268 -5.13 -5.13 6.65
CA ASN A 268 -5.74 -4.78 5.36
C ASN A 268 -6.27 -3.35 5.30
N TYR A 269 -6.09 -2.53 6.35
CA TYR A 269 -6.66 -1.19 6.45
C TYR A 269 -5.58 -0.13 6.69
N ASN A 270 -5.85 1.09 6.22
CA ASN A 270 -4.97 2.25 6.39
C ASN A 270 -5.39 3.17 7.55
N ILE A 271 -6.69 3.21 7.88
CA ILE A 271 -7.23 3.87 9.07
C ILE A 271 -7.67 2.81 10.07
N VAL A 272 -6.91 2.68 11.15
CA VAL A 272 -7.14 1.68 12.17
C VAL A 272 -7.53 2.38 13.47
N LYS A 273 -8.72 2.07 13.99
CA LYS A 273 -9.21 2.54 15.28
C LYS A 273 -9.36 1.36 16.22
N ILE A 274 -8.56 1.31 17.27
CA ILE A 274 -8.57 0.25 18.26
C ILE A 274 -9.07 0.85 19.56
N ASP A 275 -10.19 0.33 20.07
CA ASP A 275 -10.74 0.69 21.38
C ASP A 275 -10.75 -0.57 22.25
N LEU A 276 -9.79 -0.61 23.17
CA LEU A 276 -9.63 -1.65 24.18
C LEU A 276 -9.55 -0.97 25.56
N SER A 277 -10.29 0.11 25.74
CA SER A 277 -10.36 0.83 27.02
C SER A 277 -11.03 -0.04 28.09
N HIS A 278 -10.54 0.02 29.32
CA HIS A 278 -11.13 -0.64 30.51
C HIS A 278 -11.33 -2.17 30.43
N ILE A 279 -10.61 -2.89 29.56
CA ILE A 279 -10.76 -4.36 29.42
C ILE A 279 -9.68 -5.19 30.16
N ARG A 280 -8.82 -4.55 30.94
CA ARG A 280 -7.78 -5.18 31.78
C ARG A 280 -6.73 -5.99 31.01
N ILE A 281 -6.23 -5.48 29.88
CA ILE A 281 -5.26 -6.22 29.03
C ILE A 281 -3.90 -6.51 29.68
N GLY A 282 -3.48 -5.70 30.67
CA GLY A 282 -2.16 -5.79 31.30
C GLY A 282 -0.97 -5.63 30.34
N ALA A 283 0.25 -5.80 30.86
CA ALA A 283 1.48 -5.69 30.06
C ALA A 283 1.56 -6.71 28.91
N LYS A 284 1.12 -7.95 29.16
CA LYS A 284 1.11 -9.01 28.13
C LYS A 284 0.18 -8.66 26.96
N GLY A 285 -1.04 -8.19 27.24
CA GLY A 285 -1.96 -7.80 26.18
C GLY A 285 -1.48 -6.57 25.41
N ALA A 286 -0.78 -5.64 26.07
CA ALA A 286 -0.12 -4.52 25.39
C ALA A 286 1.01 -4.99 24.45
N LYS A 287 1.78 -6.01 24.86
CA LYS A 287 2.80 -6.65 24.01
C LYS A 287 2.20 -7.34 22.78
N ASP A 288 1.15 -8.13 22.97
CA ASP A 288 0.47 -8.82 21.88
C ASP A 288 -0.12 -7.80 20.89
N LEU A 289 -0.68 -6.70 21.42
CA LEU A 289 -1.17 -5.59 20.62
C LEU A 289 -0.04 -4.87 19.86
N GLY A 290 1.07 -4.54 20.51
CA GLY A 290 2.24 -3.95 19.85
C GLY A 290 2.77 -4.83 18.72
N THR A 291 2.80 -6.15 18.95
CA THR A 291 3.18 -7.14 17.93
C THR A 291 2.22 -7.15 16.74
N GLY A 292 0.91 -7.10 16.98
CA GLY A 292 -0.08 -7.06 15.89
C GLY A 292 -0.10 -5.73 15.14
N ILE A 293 0.06 -4.59 15.83
CA ILE A 293 0.22 -3.28 15.19
C ILE A 293 1.46 -3.29 14.27
N ALA A 294 2.57 -3.89 14.70
CA ALA A 294 3.78 -3.99 13.90
C ALA A 294 3.61 -4.71 12.55
N GLN A 295 2.58 -5.57 12.43
CA GLN A 295 2.25 -6.29 11.20
C GLN A 295 1.44 -5.43 10.22
N CYS A 296 0.86 -4.32 10.67
CA CYS A 296 0.01 -3.46 9.86
C CYS A 296 0.86 -2.43 9.08
N LYS A 297 1.46 -2.88 7.96
CA LYS A 297 2.44 -2.08 7.18
C LYS A 297 1.83 -0.89 6.42
N ASN A 298 0.52 -0.90 6.19
CA ASN A 298 -0.19 0.09 5.39
C ASN A 298 -0.89 1.19 6.23
N ILE A 299 -0.74 1.17 7.56
CA ILE A 299 -1.39 2.16 8.42
C ILE A 299 -0.85 3.56 8.13
N THR A 300 -1.78 4.47 7.84
CA THR A 300 -1.53 5.91 7.71
C THR A 300 -2.16 6.68 8.87
N SER A 301 -3.26 6.19 9.44
CA SER A 301 -3.90 6.76 10.63
C SER A 301 -4.15 5.68 11.68
N LEU A 302 -3.60 5.86 12.88
CA LEU A 302 -3.83 4.98 14.03
C LEU A 302 -4.50 5.76 15.15
N THR A 303 -5.67 5.30 15.58
CA THR A 303 -6.28 5.69 16.86
C THR A 303 -6.24 4.48 17.77
N LEU A 304 -5.58 4.59 18.91
CA LEU A 304 -5.48 3.51 19.89
C LEU A 304 -5.91 4.03 21.26
N ASP A 305 -7.03 3.52 21.75
CA ASP A 305 -7.53 3.75 23.10
C ASP A 305 -7.32 2.50 23.97
N LEU A 306 -6.42 2.63 24.94
CA LEU A 306 -6.13 1.65 25.99
C LEU A 306 -6.38 2.23 27.37
N SER A 307 -7.19 3.26 27.48
CA SER A 307 -7.38 3.97 28.73
C SER A 307 -7.95 3.08 29.83
N GLY A 308 -7.56 3.34 31.09
CA GLY A 308 -8.04 2.56 32.25
C GLY A 308 -7.65 1.09 32.23
N ASN A 309 -6.50 0.76 31.62
CA ASN A 309 -5.88 -0.55 31.73
C ASN A 309 -4.72 -0.52 32.75
N SER A 310 -3.99 -1.61 32.88
CA SER A 310 -2.80 -1.69 33.74
C SER A 310 -1.60 -2.20 32.93
N ILE A 311 -1.35 -1.56 31.79
CA ILE A 311 -0.29 -2.00 30.86
C ILE A 311 1.11 -1.83 31.46
N GLY A 312 1.28 -0.83 32.34
CA GLY A 312 2.55 -0.51 32.97
C GLY A 312 3.64 -0.06 31.99
N ALA A 313 4.81 0.25 32.55
CA ALA A 313 6.06 0.58 31.87
C ALA A 313 6.38 -0.33 30.67
N GLN A 314 6.45 -1.65 30.93
CA GLN A 314 6.80 -2.64 29.92
C GLN A 314 5.77 -2.69 28.77
N GLY A 315 4.47 -2.55 29.08
CA GLY A 315 3.44 -2.50 28.05
C GLY A 315 3.55 -1.26 27.17
N ALA A 316 3.86 -0.09 27.74
CA ALA A 316 4.10 1.14 26.98
C ALA A 316 5.32 1.00 26.04
N LYS A 317 6.39 0.36 26.50
CA LYS A 317 7.57 0.03 25.70
C LYS A 317 7.24 -0.88 24.52
N ASP A 318 6.51 -1.96 24.76
CA ASP A 318 6.17 -2.92 23.70
C ASP A 318 5.23 -2.26 22.65
N LEU A 319 4.33 -1.37 23.07
CA LEU A 319 3.53 -0.55 22.18
C LEU A 319 4.39 0.40 21.34
N GLY A 320 5.32 1.13 21.97
CA GLY A 320 6.26 2.01 21.27
C GLY A 320 7.07 1.26 20.21
N THR A 321 7.56 0.07 20.56
CA THR A 321 8.29 -0.82 19.64
C THR A 321 7.41 -1.25 18.46
N GLY A 322 6.14 -1.56 18.70
CA GLY A 322 5.18 -1.93 17.67
C GLY A 322 4.87 -0.78 16.71
N ILE A 323 4.52 0.38 17.27
CA ILE A 323 4.21 1.61 16.51
C ILE A 323 5.42 2.02 15.65
N ALA A 324 6.65 1.87 16.16
CA ALA A 324 7.87 2.20 15.42
C ALA A 324 8.02 1.45 14.08
N GLN A 325 7.34 0.32 13.90
CA GLN A 325 7.36 -0.47 12.67
C GLN A 325 6.41 0.07 11.59
N CYS A 326 5.47 0.93 11.95
CA CYS A 326 4.49 1.54 11.05
C CYS A 326 5.02 2.85 10.47
N LYS A 327 5.88 2.76 9.45
CA LYS A 327 6.61 3.91 8.88
C LYS A 327 5.73 4.91 8.09
N ASN A 328 4.53 4.49 7.71
CA ASN A 328 3.61 5.28 6.88
C ASN A 328 2.63 6.13 7.70
N ILE A 329 2.69 6.08 9.05
CA ILE A 329 1.79 6.84 9.92
C ILE A 329 2.00 8.34 9.71
N THR A 330 0.91 9.03 9.38
CA THR A 330 0.78 10.48 9.29
C THR A 330 -0.09 11.04 10.41
N SER A 331 -1.06 10.27 10.91
CA SER A 331 -1.90 10.62 12.05
C SER A 331 -1.83 9.56 13.15
N LEU A 332 -1.42 9.96 14.35
CA LEU A 332 -1.35 9.09 15.52
C LEU A 332 -2.14 9.69 16.67
N THR A 333 -3.14 8.95 17.16
CA THR A 333 -3.86 9.24 18.40
C THR A 333 -3.66 8.08 19.36
N LEU A 334 -3.01 8.32 20.49
CA LEU A 334 -2.80 7.35 21.54
C LEU A 334 -3.44 7.83 22.84
N GLN A 335 -4.50 7.15 23.27
CA GLN A 335 -5.21 7.40 24.51
C GLN A 335 -4.85 6.29 25.50
N ILE A 336 -3.97 6.61 26.43
CA ILE A 336 -3.46 5.66 27.43
C ILE A 336 -3.61 6.22 28.84
N TYR A 337 -4.63 7.04 29.12
CA TYR A 337 -4.82 7.62 30.46
C TYR A 337 -5.03 6.53 31.52
N SER A 338 -4.55 6.79 32.75
CA SER A 338 -4.70 5.88 33.90
C SER A 338 -4.22 4.43 33.63
N ASN A 339 -2.98 4.27 33.18
CA ASN A 339 -2.37 2.99 32.82
C ASN A 339 -1.19 2.54 33.70
N SER A 340 -0.90 3.30 34.76
CA SER A 340 0.19 3.04 35.72
C SER A 340 1.55 2.86 35.03
N ILE A 341 1.84 3.66 34.00
CA ILE A 341 3.08 3.55 33.21
C ILE A 341 4.31 3.84 34.09
N GLY A 342 4.27 4.89 34.91
CA GLY A 342 5.39 5.29 35.76
C GLY A 342 6.51 6.01 35.00
N ASP A 343 7.65 6.23 35.68
CA ASP A 343 8.78 7.03 35.17
C ASP A 343 9.88 6.18 34.49
N VAL A 344 9.84 4.86 34.66
CA VAL A 344 10.80 3.92 34.07
C VAL A 344 10.14 3.34 32.81
N ASP A 345 10.72 3.57 31.63
CA ASP A 345 10.34 2.99 30.31
C ASP A 345 9.33 3.74 29.42
N ALA A 346 8.79 4.92 29.80
CA ALA A 346 8.09 5.78 28.81
C ALA A 346 9.03 6.29 27.69
N LYS A 347 10.35 6.20 27.92
CA LYS A 347 11.39 6.41 26.92
C LYS A 347 11.11 5.67 25.61
N ASP A 348 10.73 4.40 25.71
CA ASP A 348 10.57 3.55 24.54
C ASP A 348 9.31 3.88 23.74
N LEU A 349 8.30 4.46 24.40
CA LEU A 349 7.16 5.06 23.72
C LEU A 349 7.58 6.31 22.93
N GLY A 350 8.34 7.22 23.57
CA GLY A 350 8.87 8.42 22.91
C GLY A 350 9.78 8.09 21.73
N THR A 351 10.72 7.15 21.89
CA THR A 351 11.61 6.71 20.81
C THR A 351 10.83 5.99 19.71
N GLY A 352 9.81 5.21 20.05
CA GLY A 352 8.94 4.54 19.09
C GLY A 352 8.18 5.52 18.20
N ILE A 353 7.56 6.54 18.80
CA ILE A 353 6.90 7.63 18.05
C ILE A 353 7.91 8.36 17.17
N ALA A 354 9.13 8.60 17.68
CA ALA A 354 10.20 9.27 16.95
C ALA A 354 10.56 8.55 15.63
N GLN A 355 10.31 7.24 15.52
CA GLN A 355 10.58 6.46 14.31
C GLN A 355 9.54 6.67 13.20
N CYS A 356 8.37 7.23 13.51
CA CYS A 356 7.32 7.57 12.55
C CYS A 356 7.56 8.99 12.00
N LYS A 357 8.51 9.12 11.06
CA LYS A 357 8.98 10.42 10.53
C LYS A 357 7.94 11.22 9.74
N ASN A 358 6.86 10.57 9.31
CA ASN A 358 5.81 11.15 8.47
C ASN A 358 4.64 11.74 9.28
N ILE A 359 4.69 11.70 10.61
CA ILE A 359 3.62 12.23 11.46
C ILE A 359 3.42 13.73 11.22
N THR A 360 2.19 14.11 10.88
CA THR A 360 1.71 15.48 10.75
C THR A 360 0.69 15.83 11.85
N SER A 361 -0.05 14.86 12.35
CA SER A 361 -0.99 15.00 13.46
C SER A 361 -0.66 14.02 14.58
N LEU A 362 -0.37 14.53 15.78
CA LEU A 362 -0.03 13.73 16.95
C LEU A 362 -0.92 14.12 18.14
N THR A 363 -1.68 13.16 18.66
CA THR A 363 -2.47 13.29 19.88
C THR A 363 -2.02 12.23 20.88
N LEU A 364 -1.52 12.66 22.03
CA LEU A 364 -1.12 11.78 23.12
C LEU A 364 -1.90 12.17 24.38
N ASP A 365 -2.74 11.27 24.85
CA ASP A 365 -3.38 11.38 26.16
C ASP A 365 -2.71 10.42 27.14
N LEU A 366 -1.95 11.03 28.05
CA LEU A 366 -1.09 10.41 29.04
C LEU A 366 -1.52 10.82 30.47
N ASN A 367 -2.75 11.30 30.65
CA ASN A 367 -3.26 11.78 31.92
C ASN A 367 -3.17 10.70 33.03
N GLY A 368 -2.77 11.10 34.24
CA GLY A 368 -2.76 10.21 35.42
C GLY A 368 -1.90 8.95 35.29
N ASN A 369 -0.73 9.02 34.66
CA ASN A 369 0.17 7.88 34.47
C ASN A 369 1.41 7.90 35.37
N SER A 370 1.48 8.83 36.32
CA SER A 370 2.63 9.04 37.18
C SER A 370 3.93 9.28 36.39
N ILE A 371 3.83 10.00 35.27
CA ILE A 371 4.97 10.37 34.43
C ILE A 371 5.84 11.36 35.20
N GLY A 372 7.08 10.95 35.45
CA GLY A 372 8.10 11.78 36.10
C GLY A 372 9.00 12.49 35.10
N ALA A 373 10.14 12.96 35.59
CA ALA A 373 10.95 13.90 34.83
C ALA A 373 11.72 13.28 33.67
N GLN A 374 12.22 12.05 33.86
CA GLN A 374 12.96 11.35 32.83
C GLN A 374 12.03 10.95 31.67
N SER A 375 10.84 10.45 31.98
CA SER A 375 9.84 10.08 30.99
C SER A 375 9.36 11.27 30.15
N ALA A 376 9.12 12.42 30.78
CA ALA A 376 8.73 13.64 30.06
C ALA A 376 9.86 14.16 29.15
N LYS A 377 11.12 14.07 29.58
CA LYS A 377 12.29 14.41 28.76
C LYS A 377 12.38 13.53 27.51
N ASP A 378 12.21 12.22 27.68
CA ASP A 378 12.29 11.29 26.56
C ASP A 378 11.11 11.48 25.59
N LEU A 379 9.92 11.80 26.10
CA LEU A 379 8.78 12.19 25.27
C LEU A 379 9.08 13.47 24.46
N GLY A 380 9.60 14.51 25.10
CA GLY A 380 10.03 15.74 24.42
C GLY A 380 11.08 15.47 23.33
N THR A 381 12.05 14.60 23.62
CA THR A 381 13.08 14.16 22.67
C THR A 381 12.48 13.40 21.49
N GLY A 382 11.49 12.53 21.73
CA GLY A 382 10.77 11.81 20.67
C GLY A 382 9.98 12.75 19.76
N ILE A 383 9.18 13.65 20.35
CA ILE A 383 8.40 14.66 19.62
C ILE A 383 9.32 15.53 18.76
N ALA A 384 10.48 15.94 19.28
CA ALA A 384 11.45 16.75 18.54
C ALA A 384 11.92 16.13 17.20
N GLN A 385 11.83 14.81 17.07
CA GLN A 385 12.24 14.12 15.84
C GLN A 385 11.13 14.09 14.77
N CYS A 386 9.88 14.38 15.14
CA CYS A 386 8.73 14.41 14.26
C CYS A 386 8.57 15.80 13.62
N LYS A 387 9.53 16.17 12.76
CA LYS A 387 9.66 17.52 12.17
C LYS A 387 8.48 17.98 11.31
N ASN A 388 7.64 17.05 10.87
CA ASN A 388 6.49 17.32 9.99
C ASN A 388 5.18 17.60 10.77
N ILE A 389 5.22 17.60 12.10
CA ILE A 389 4.03 17.87 12.93
C ILE A 389 3.49 19.27 12.62
N THR A 390 2.21 19.32 12.28
CA THR A 390 1.40 20.53 12.10
C THR A 390 0.33 20.68 13.19
N SER A 391 -0.15 19.55 13.73
CA SER A 391 -1.10 19.50 14.85
C SER A 391 -0.55 18.64 15.98
N LEU A 392 -0.38 19.22 17.16
CA LEU A 392 0.10 18.53 18.36
C LEU A 392 -0.88 18.73 19.51
N THR A 393 -1.40 17.63 20.05
CA THR A 393 -2.18 17.61 21.28
C THR A 393 -1.48 16.71 22.29
N LEU A 394 -1.07 17.28 23.42
CA LEU A 394 -0.42 16.56 24.51
C LEU A 394 -1.19 16.79 25.80
N GLN A 395 -1.79 15.73 26.33
CA GLN A 395 -2.51 15.75 27.59
C GLN A 395 -1.72 14.99 28.64
N LEU A 396 -1.31 15.70 29.69
CA LEU A 396 -0.50 15.19 30.78
C LEU A 396 -1.04 15.64 32.14
N ILE A 397 -2.35 15.85 32.27
CA ILE A 397 -3.03 16.24 33.49
C ILE A 397 -2.71 15.26 34.64
N GLY A 398 -2.41 15.80 35.82
CA GLY A 398 -2.20 15.01 37.03
C GLY A 398 -0.99 14.08 36.98
N ASN A 399 0.11 14.54 36.36
CA ASN A 399 1.41 13.86 36.38
C ASN A 399 2.42 14.64 37.26
N SER A 400 3.65 14.15 37.35
CA SER A 400 4.73 14.73 38.15
C SER A 400 5.80 15.39 37.26
N ILE A 401 5.36 16.22 36.31
CA ILE A 401 6.26 16.86 35.31
C ILE A 401 7.28 17.77 36.03
N GLY A 402 6.83 18.80 36.75
CA GLY A 402 7.75 19.76 37.36
C GLY A 402 8.49 20.67 36.35
N ALA A 403 9.30 21.59 36.86
CA ALA A 403 9.94 22.63 36.04
C ALA A 403 10.92 22.10 34.98
N GLN A 404 11.75 21.11 35.32
CA GLN A 404 12.77 20.57 34.41
C GLN A 404 12.13 19.84 33.22
N SER A 405 11.06 19.09 33.47
CA SER A 405 10.34 18.37 32.42
C SER A 405 9.54 19.30 31.52
N ALA A 406 8.96 20.36 32.08
CA ALA A 406 8.35 21.43 31.28
C ALA A 406 9.37 22.09 30.35
N LYS A 407 10.63 22.22 30.79
CA LYS A 407 11.74 22.66 29.94
C LYS A 407 12.03 21.68 28.81
N ASP A 408 12.11 20.39 29.11
CA ASP A 408 12.41 19.39 28.10
C ASP A 408 11.28 19.25 27.06
N LEU A 409 10.02 19.33 27.50
CA LEU A 409 8.85 19.42 26.61
C LEU A 409 8.90 20.68 25.73
N GLY A 410 9.14 21.86 26.33
CA GLY A 410 9.28 23.12 25.59
C GLY A 410 10.41 23.08 24.55
N THR A 411 11.54 22.46 24.92
CA THR A 411 12.69 22.27 24.02
C THR A 411 12.35 21.33 22.86
N GLY A 412 11.59 20.27 23.12
CA GLY A 412 11.14 19.34 22.09
C GLY A 412 10.14 19.97 21.11
N ILE A 413 9.14 20.67 21.64
CA ILE A 413 8.13 21.39 20.85
C ILE A 413 8.80 22.44 19.95
N ALA A 414 9.83 23.15 20.45
CA ALA A 414 10.56 24.14 19.67
C ALA A 414 11.19 23.61 18.37
N GLN A 415 11.43 22.30 18.27
CA GLN A 415 11.98 21.68 17.05
C GLN A 415 10.91 21.44 15.99
N CYS A 416 9.63 21.42 16.35
CA CYS A 416 8.50 21.19 15.47
C CYS A 416 8.01 22.51 14.83
N LYS A 417 8.84 23.08 13.96
CA LYS A 417 8.61 24.43 13.39
C LYS A 417 7.35 24.58 12.52
N ASN A 418 6.75 23.47 12.11
CA ASN A 418 5.56 23.44 11.24
C ASN A 418 4.24 23.43 12.04
N ILE A 419 4.28 23.46 13.37
CA ILE A 419 3.07 23.46 14.20
C ILE A 419 2.21 24.69 13.89
N THR A 420 0.95 24.42 13.55
CA THR A 420 -0.13 25.41 13.36
C THR A 420 -1.20 25.30 14.45
N SER A 421 -1.41 24.11 15.00
CA SER A 421 -2.32 23.83 16.12
C SER A 421 -1.56 23.17 17.26
N LEU A 422 -1.54 23.81 18.43
CA LEU A 422 -0.90 23.30 19.65
C LEU A 422 -1.90 23.26 20.80
N THR A 423 -2.13 22.07 21.35
CA THR A 423 -2.88 21.88 22.60
C THR A 423 -1.99 21.23 23.65
N LEU A 424 -1.76 21.91 24.77
CA LEU A 424 -1.05 21.38 25.93
C LEU A 424 -1.97 21.42 27.15
N GLN A 425 -2.33 20.25 27.68
CA GLN A 425 -3.13 20.11 28.90
C GLN A 425 -2.23 19.64 30.04
N LEU A 426 -1.89 20.55 30.95
CA LEU A 426 -0.87 20.35 31.97
C LEU A 426 -1.41 20.63 33.39
N PHE A 427 -2.73 20.61 33.63
CA PHE A 427 -3.31 20.83 34.96
C PHE A 427 -2.63 19.98 36.05
N GLY A 428 -2.26 20.63 37.17
CA GLY A 428 -1.80 19.91 38.37
C GLY A 428 -0.44 19.24 38.26
N ASN A 429 0.56 19.86 37.60
CA ASN A 429 1.87 19.27 37.30
C ASN A 429 3.06 19.93 38.00
N SER A 430 2.82 20.86 38.93
CA SER A 430 3.87 21.56 39.70
C SER A 430 4.96 22.23 38.84
N ILE A 431 4.58 22.80 37.69
CA ILE A 431 5.51 23.36 36.69
C ILE A 431 6.29 24.58 37.22
N GLY A 432 5.64 25.45 37.99
CA GLY A 432 6.23 26.66 38.57
C GLY A 432 6.69 27.71 37.54
N ASN A 433 7.31 28.78 38.03
CA ASN A 433 7.77 29.90 37.18
C ASN A 433 8.79 29.48 36.12
N VAL A 434 9.77 28.66 36.53
CA VAL A 434 10.86 28.22 35.64
C VAL A 434 10.32 27.37 34.51
N GLY A 435 9.41 26.43 34.80
CA GLY A 435 8.79 25.61 33.76
C GLY A 435 7.93 26.43 32.81
N ALA A 436 7.13 27.38 33.33
CA ALA A 436 6.32 28.29 32.52
C ALA A 436 7.17 29.12 31.53
N LYS A 437 8.32 29.63 32.00
CA LYS A 437 9.29 30.32 31.14
C LYS A 437 9.77 29.48 29.97
N TYR A 438 10.14 28.23 30.22
CA TYR A 438 10.66 27.36 29.15
C TYR A 438 9.57 26.88 28.19
N LEU A 439 8.34 26.66 28.68
CA LEU A 439 7.20 26.41 27.81
C LEU A 439 6.94 27.62 26.90
N GLY A 440 6.92 28.84 27.45
CA GLY A 440 6.81 30.07 26.66
C GLY A 440 7.93 30.21 25.64
N THR A 441 9.18 29.95 26.04
CA THR A 441 10.35 29.98 25.15
C THR A 441 10.23 28.95 24.01
N GLY A 442 9.72 27.75 24.30
CA GLY A 442 9.51 26.70 23.31
C GLY A 442 8.40 27.04 22.32
N ILE A 443 7.24 27.46 22.83
CA ILE A 443 6.10 27.93 22.03
C ILE A 443 6.52 29.06 21.10
N ALA A 444 7.33 29.99 21.59
CA ALA A 444 7.82 31.12 20.81
C ALA A 444 8.59 30.72 19.55
N GLN A 445 9.17 29.51 19.48
CA GLN A 445 9.88 29.03 18.28
C GLN A 445 8.92 28.54 17.18
N CYS A 446 7.68 28.22 17.51
CA CYS A 446 6.67 27.73 16.59
C CYS A 446 5.90 28.90 15.95
N LYS A 447 6.55 29.62 15.04
CA LYS A 447 6.02 30.87 14.44
C LYS A 447 4.74 30.72 13.61
N ASN A 448 4.38 29.49 13.24
CA ASN A 448 3.22 29.19 12.40
C ASN A 448 1.94 28.87 13.21
N ILE A 449 2.00 28.94 14.55
CA ILE A 449 0.83 28.66 15.39
C ILE A 449 -0.30 29.65 15.06
N THR A 450 -1.47 29.11 14.74
CA THR A 450 -2.73 29.83 14.54
C THR A 450 -3.76 29.49 15.61
N SER A 451 -3.68 28.30 16.20
CA SER A 451 -4.52 27.84 17.30
C SER A 451 -3.65 27.36 18.46
N LEU A 452 -3.79 27.99 19.62
CA LEU A 452 -3.07 27.65 20.85
C LEU A 452 -4.06 27.41 21.99
N THR A 453 -4.04 26.22 22.56
CA THR A 453 -4.77 25.86 23.77
C THR A 453 -3.77 25.44 24.83
N LEU A 454 -3.73 26.15 25.95
CA LEU A 454 -2.80 25.90 27.05
C LEU A 454 -3.55 25.90 28.37
N ASP A 455 -3.69 24.71 28.96
CA ASP A 455 -4.15 24.57 30.35
C ASP A 455 -2.94 24.36 31.26
N LEU A 456 -2.63 25.41 32.01
CA LEU A 456 -1.60 25.43 33.04
C LEU A 456 -2.21 25.65 34.42
N SER A 457 -3.50 25.38 34.61
CA SER A 457 -4.14 25.55 35.91
C SER A 457 -3.49 24.70 37.01
N GLY A 458 -3.49 25.17 38.25
CA GLY A 458 -2.95 24.43 39.41
C GLY A 458 -1.47 24.07 39.33
N ASN A 459 -0.61 24.93 38.76
CA ASN A 459 0.82 24.63 38.52
C ASN A 459 1.79 25.47 39.36
N SER A 460 1.31 26.20 40.36
CA SER A 460 2.14 27.07 41.21
C SER A 460 2.93 28.12 40.40
N ILE A 461 2.35 28.60 39.30
CA ILE A 461 2.91 29.69 38.49
C ILE A 461 2.63 31.01 39.20
N GLY A 462 3.65 31.85 39.36
CA GLY A 462 3.54 33.21 39.88
C GLY A 462 3.73 34.26 38.80
N ASP A 463 3.82 35.52 39.22
CA ASP A 463 3.87 36.68 38.32
C ASP A 463 5.00 36.61 37.28
N VAL A 464 6.19 36.16 37.69
CA VAL A 464 7.35 36.03 36.80
C VAL A 464 7.11 34.97 35.72
N GLY A 465 6.57 33.81 36.11
CA GLY A 465 6.26 32.75 35.16
C GLY A 465 5.16 33.12 34.18
N ALA A 466 4.13 33.83 34.66
CA ALA A 466 3.06 34.34 33.81
C ALA A 466 3.58 35.35 32.79
N LYS A 467 4.45 36.28 33.21
CA LYS A 467 5.10 37.25 32.32
C LYS A 467 5.97 36.57 31.26
N ASP A 468 6.80 35.60 31.65
CA ASP A 468 7.69 34.90 30.73
C ASP A 468 6.89 34.05 29.72
N LEU A 469 5.82 33.40 30.18
CA LEU A 469 4.90 32.67 29.31
C LEU A 469 4.23 33.61 28.30
N GLY A 470 3.68 34.74 28.76
CA GLY A 470 3.05 35.75 27.92
C GLY A 470 4.02 36.32 26.88
N THR A 471 5.26 36.61 27.29
CA THR A 471 6.32 37.07 26.38
C THR A 471 6.60 36.05 25.28
N GLY A 472 6.55 34.75 25.59
CA GLY A 472 6.71 33.68 24.61
C GLY A 472 5.54 33.59 23.62
N ILE A 473 4.30 33.60 24.14
CA ILE A 473 3.08 33.55 23.34
C ILE A 473 2.99 34.75 22.39
N ALA A 474 3.33 35.96 22.86
CA ALA A 474 3.33 37.19 22.07
C ALA A 474 4.23 37.13 20.82
N GLN A 475 5.20 36.21 20.77
CA GLN A 475 6.04 36.05 19.59
C GLN A 475 5.38 35.24 18.47
N CYS A 476 4.25 34.59 18.74
CA CYS A 476 3.46 33.81 17.78
C CYS A 476 2.38 34.70 17.15
N LYS A 477 2.81 35.55 16.20
CA LYS A 477 1.98 36.62 15.61
C LYS A 477 0.77 36.16 14.79
N ASN A 478 0.68 34.86 14.50
CA ASN A 478 -0.37 34.29 13.65
C ASN A 478 -1.53 33.67 14.45
N ILE A 479 -1.49 33.74 15.79
CA ILE A 479 -2.54 33.19 16.65
C ILE A 479 -3.87 33.91 16.37
N THR A 480 -4.89 33.14 16.01
CA THR A 480 -6.28 33.60 15.82
C THR A 480 -7.21 33.00 16.86
N ASN A 481 -6.85 31.85 17.43
CA ASN A 481 -7.57 31.19 18.51
C ASN A 481 -6.62 30.94 19.68
N LEU A 482 -6.87 31.60 20.81
CA LEU A 482 -6.11 31.42 22.04
C LEU A 482 -7.04 31.01 23.18
N THR A 483 -6.79 29.83 23.75
CA THR A 483 -7.37 29.42 25.02
C THR A 483 -6.24 29.28 26.03
N LEU A 484 -6.26 30.07 27.09
CA LEU A 484 -5.26 30.05 28.16
C LEU A 484 -5.94 29.91 29.51
N ASP A 485 -5.77 28.77 30.16
CA ASP A 485 -6.25 28.53 31.53
C ASP A 485 -5.08 28.58 32.51
N LEU A 486 -5.15 29.53 33.43
CA LEU A 486 -4.17 29.74 34.49
C LEU A 486 -4.83 29.71 35.89
N ARG A 487 -6.04 29.19 36.02
CA ARG A 487 -6.75 29.12 37.31
C ARG A 487 -5.95 28.33 38.35
N GLY A 488 -6.07 28.66 39.63
CA GLY A 488 -5.35 27.95 40.70
C GLY A 488 -3.83 28.15 40.68
N ASN A 489 -3.34 29.22 40.04
CA ASN A 489 -1.96 29.69 40.13
C ASN A 489 -1.87 30.94 41.05
N SER A 490 -0.65 31.37 41.37
CA SER A 490 -0.36 32.49 42.27
C SER A 490 -0.05 33.77 41.49
N ILE A 491 -0.91 34.14 40.54
CA ILE A 491 -0.74 35.30 39.66
C ILE A 491 -1.53 36.49 40.23
N GLY A 492 -0.84 37.58 40.52
CA GLY A 492 -1.41 38.84 40.99
C GLY A 492 -2.16 39.58 39.89
N ALA A 493 -3.10 40.44 40.29
CA ALA A 493 -3.99 41.17 39.37
C ALA A 493 -3.25 42.00 38.32
N GLN A 494 -2.12 42.63 38.68
CA GLN A 494 -1.31 43.40 37.74
C GLN A 494 -0.64 42.50 36.70
N SER A 495 -0.07 41.36 37.12
CA SER A 495 0.57 40.42 36.17
C SER A 495 -0.47 39.79 35.24
N ALA A 496 -1.68 39.49 35.72
CA ALA A 496 -2.78 39.02 34.88
C ALA A 496 -3.18 40.08 33.82
N LYS A 497 -3.23 41.36 34.21
CA LYS A 497 -3.46 42.47 33.28
C LYS A 497 -2.34 42.56 32.25
N ASP A 498 -1.08 42.54 32.69
CA ASP A 498 0.09 42.64 31.81
C ASP A 498 0.13 41.48 30.79
N LEU A 499 -0.16 40.26 31.25
CA LEU A 499 -0.30 39.07 30.41
C LEU A 499 -1.38 39.29 29.34
N GLY A 500 -2.58 39.72 29.74
CA GLY A 500 -3.69 39.98 28.82
C GLY A 500 -3.35 41.05 27.78
N THR A 501 -2.67 42.13 28.18
CA THR A 501 -2.22 43.17 27.23
C THR A 501 -1.07 42.74 26.33
N GLY A 502 -0.22 41.81 26.79
CA GLY A 502 0.95 41.38 26.05
C GLY A 502 0.67 40.31 24.99
N ILE A 503 -0.41 39.55 25.15
CA ILE A 503 -0.82 38.47 24.22
C ILE A 503 -1.93 38.88 23.23
N ALA A 504 -2.58 40.03 23.46
CA ALA A 504 -3.51 40.65 22.53
C ALA A 504 -2.75 41.35 21.38
#